data_AF-A0A4U2PV63-F1
#
_entry.id   AF-A0A4U2PV63-F1
#
_cell.length_a   1.000
_cell.length_b   1.000
_cell.length_c   1.000
_cell.angle_alpha   90.00
_cell.angle_beta   90.00
_cell.angle_gamma   90.00
#
_symmetry.space_group_name_H-M   'P 1'
#
loop_
_entity.id
_entity.type
_entity.pdbx_description
1 polymer ?
#
loop_
_entity_poly.entity_id
_entity_poly.type
_entity_poly.pdbx_seq_one_letter_code
_entity_poly.pdbx_strand_id
1 'polypeptide(L)'
;MMQNTKTNKQAIKTIVRMGQVWEQTEENEEAGLHYYHITDALDRQWQTIGMNVTDAIQVFEHGSDKVWTRIIQPAPFHPDLTTNDLIHMLSIGPKAWRIRNAIQIILNNVERRNAFVNRIVNVNDEAVLNLLYNMKNEFLKRDQLSNQKFMDLYAVNPVEALSVYFLESVDVHTYWEWTEAGGTYSKAIQYKQVKPEMTLAEAIEKAEDEARDLVSGY
;
A
#
# COMPACT_ATOMS: atom_id res chain seq x y z
N MET A 1 -12.90 5.58 -28.74
CA MET A 1 -11.51 5.18 -28.38
C MET A 1 -11.56 4.55 -27.01
N MET A 2 -11.42 3.22 -26.90
CA MET A 2 -11.22 2.59 -25.59
C MET A 2 -9.84 2.99 -25.10
N GLN A 3 -9.75 3.72 -23.99
CA GLN A 3 -8.49 3.93 -23.31
C GLN A 3 -7.99 2.55 -22.88
N ASN A 4 -6.86 2.12 -23.45
CA ASN A 4 -6.20 0.88 -23.06
C ASN A 4 -5.75 1.05 -21.60
N THR A 5 -6.54 0.53 -20.66
CA THR A 5 -6.37 0.81 -19.24
C THR A 5 -5.27 -0.09 -18.73
N LYS A 6 -4.06 0.44 -18.53
CA LYS A 6 -2.92 -0.32 -18.02
C LYS A 6 -3.23 -0.83 -16.61
N THR A 7 -3.27 -2.15 -16.45
CA THR A 7 -3.42 -2.81 -15.15
C THR A 7 -2.13 -2.72 -14.33
N ASN A 8 -0.98 -2.64 -14.99
CA ASN A 8 0.32 -2.45 -14.37
C ASN A 8 1.03 -1.24 -14.98
N LYS A 9 1.25 -0.22 -14.16
CA LYS A 9 1.92 1.05 -14.51
C LYS A 9 3.37 1.09 -14.06
N GLN A 10 3.93 -0.03 -13.60
CA GLN A 10 5.28 -0.07 -13.06
C GLN A 10 6.31 0.29 -14.14
N ALA A 11 7.24 1.18 -13.80
CA ALA A 11 8.33 1.53 -14.72
C ALA A 11 9.27 0.32 -14.93
N ILE A 12 9.71 0.15 -16.17
CA ILE A 12 10.66 -0.90 -16.57
C ILE A 12 12.08 -0.32 -16.50
N LYS A 13 12.95 -0.93 -15.70
CA LYS A 13 14.39 -0.59 -15.63
C LYS A 13 15.16 -1.25 -16.77
N THR A 14 14.93 -2.55 -16.97
CA THR A 14 15.58 -3.34 -18.02
C THR A 14 14.63 -4.39 -18.56
N ILE A 15 14.79 -4.72 -19.84
CA ILE A 15 14.10 -5.84 -20.49
C ILE A 15 15.11 -6.64 -21.32
N VAL A 16 15.09 -7.96 -21.17
CA VAL A 16 16.02 -8.87 -21.84
C VAL A 16 15.22 -9.97 -22.53
N ARG A 17 15.47 -10.19 -23.83
CA ARG A 17 14.90 -11.32 -24.57
C ARG A 17 15.58 -12.61 -24.16
N MET A 18 14.78 -13.61 -23.87
CA MET A 18 15.21 -14.95 -23.49
C MET A 18 14.94 -15.93 -24.64
N GLY A 19 14.96 -17.24 -24.35
CA GLY A 19 14.65 -18.27 -25.34
C GLY A 19 13.23 -18.17 -25.91
N GLN A 20 13.01 -18.88 -27.02
CA GLN A 20 11.69 -19.06 -27.60
C GLN A 20 10.77 -19.84 -26.65
N VAL A 21 9.48 -19.53 -26.70
CA VAL A 21 8.45 -20.23 -25.92
C VAL A 21 8.18 -21.63 -26.49
N TRP A 22 8.35 -21.81 -27.81
CA TRP A 22 8.13 -23.06 -28.54
C TRP A 22 9.19 -23.20 -29.64
N GLU A 23 9.62 -24.44 -29.94
CA GLU A 23 10.47 -24.70 -31.11
C GLU A 23 9.67 -24.47 -32.40
N GLN A 24 10.17 -23.62 -33.30
CA GLN A 24 9.53 -23.36 -34.60
C GLN A 24 9.92 -24.43 -35.63
N THR A 25 8.95 -24.86 -36.44
CA THR A 25 9.20 -25.49 -37.75
C THR A 25 9.72 -24.43 -38.73
N GLU A 26 10.71 -24.80 -39.56
CA GLU A 26 11.69 -24.00 -40.33
C GLU A 26 11.21 -22.81 -41.20
N GLU A 27 9.94 -22.38 -41.18
CA GLU A 27 9.42 -21.41 -42.17
C GLU A 27 9.30 -19.94 -41.71
N ASN A 28 9.66 -19.54 -40.48
CA ASN A 28 9.64 -18.10 -40.10
C ASN A 28 10.42 -17.75 -38.81
N GLU A 29 11.75 -17.61 -38.90
CA GLU A 29 12.64 -17.26 -37.77
C GLU A 29 12.38 -15.87 -37.15
N GLU A 30 11.74 -14.93 -37.87
CA GLU A 30 11.50 -13.56 -37.39
C GLU A 30 10.16 -13.36 -36.64
N ALA A 31 9.28 -14.37 -36.62
CA ALA A 31 7.93 -14.28 -36.04
C ALA A 31 7.70 -15.13 -34.78
N GLY A 32 8.78 -15.53 -34.09
CA GLY A 32 8.69 -16.40 -32.92
C GLY A 32 8.21 -15.67 -31.65
N LEU A 33 7.41 -16.35 -30.83
CA LEU A 33 7.08 -15.91 -29.47
C LEU A 33 8.25 -16.23 -28.53
N HIS A 34 8.71 -15.23 -27.78
CA HIS A 34 9.85 -15.35 -26.86
C HIS A 34 9.45 -15.05 -25.42
N TYR A 35 10.17 -15.65 -24.48
CA TYR A 35 10.17 -15.18 -23.11
C TYR A 35 10.99 -13.90 -22.99
N TYR A 36 10.58 -13.00 -22.10
CA TYR A 36 11.31 -11.80 -21.73
C TYR A 36 11.43 -11.72 -20.22
N HIS A 37 12.62 -11.33 -19.75
CA HIS A 37 12.83 -10.96 -18.37
C HIS A 37 12.80 -9.44 -18.22
N ILE A 38 11.89 -8.95 -17.37
CA ILE A 38 11.75 -7.52 -17.06
C ILE A 38 12.20 -7.30 -15.62
N THR A 39 13.09 -6.34 -15.42
CA THR A 39 13.35 -5.78 -14.08
C THR A 39 12.57 -4.49 -13.95
N ASP A 40 11.74 -4.41 -12.93
CA ASP A 40 10.87 -3.26 -12.71
C ASP A 40 11.43 -2.28 -11.68
N ALA A 41 10.75 -1.15 -11.46
CA ALA A 41 11.27 -0.13 -10.54
C ALA A 41 11.28 -0.55 -9.05
N LEU A 42 10.60 -1.64 -8.68
CA LEU A 42 10.65 -2.26 -7.35
C LEU A 42 11.75 -3.33 -7.25
N ASP A 43 12.63 -3.43 -8.25
CA ASP A 43 13.71 -4.42 -8.33
C ASP A 43 13.22 -5.86 -8.33
N ARG A 44 11.99 -6.09 -8.81
CA ARG A 44 11.44 -7.43 -9.05
C ARG A 44 11.83 -7.91 -10.44
N GLN A 45 12.12 -9.19 -10.57
CA GLN A 45 12.27 -9.81 -11.88
C GLN A 45 10.97 -10.50 -12.30
N TRP A 46 10.48 -10.12 -13.47
CA TRP A 46 9.29 -10.65 -14.10
C TRP A 46 9.66 -11.49 -15.31
N GLN A 47 8.92 -12.57 -15.54
CA GLN A 47 8.85 -13.24 -16.83
C GLN A 47 7.58 -12.77 -17.54
N THR A 48 7.69 -12.42 -18.82
CA THR A 48 6.56 -12.18 -19.74
C THR A 48 6.86 -12.78 -21.11
N ILE A 49 5.93 -12.62 -22.07
CA ILE A 49 6.09 -13.10 -23.44
C ILE A 49 5.85 -11.97 -24.46
N GLY A 50 6.43 -12.10 -25.65
CA GLY A 50 6.15 -11.20 -26.77
C GLY A 50 6.79 -11.71 -28.05
N MET A 51 6.32 -11.25 -29.22
CA MET A 51 7.05 -11.51 -30.47
C MET A 51 8.26 -10.58 -30.56
N ASN A 52 8.11 -9.35 -30.07
CA ASN A 52 9.15 -8.35 -29.91
C ASN A 52 9.08 -7.67 -28.53
N VAL A 53 10.01 -6.76 -28.27
CA VAL A 53 10.10 -5.99 -27.01
C VAL A 53 8.82 -5.17 -26.76
N THR A 54 8.24 -4.55 -27.79
CA THR A 54 7.02 -3.75 -27.68
C THR A 54 5.85 -4.61 -27.23
N ASP A 55 5.68 -5.79 -27.82
CA ASP A 55 4.62 -6.73 -27.44
C ASP A 55 4.80 -7.19 -25.99
N ALA A 56 6.04 -7.52 -25.59
CA ALA A 56 6.35 -7.94 -24.22
C ALA A 56 6.01 -6.84 -23.19
N ILE A 57 6.30 -5.58 -23.51
CA ILE A 57 5.90 -4.44 -22.67
C ILE A 57 4.38 -4.35 -22.59
N GLN A 58 3.67 -4.48 -23.71
CA GLN A 58 2.20 -4.45 -23.69
C GLN A 58 1.64 -5.58 -22.83
N VAL A 59 2.11 -6.81 -22.98
CA VAL A 59 1.65 -7.95 -22.16
C VAL A 59 1.92 -7.68 -20.67
N PHE A 60 3.11 -7.18 -20.32
CA PHE A 60 3.44 -6.78 -18.95
C PHE A 60 2.50 -5.68 -18.39
N GLU A 61 2.13 -4.70 -19.20
CA GLU A 61 1.23 -3.60 -18.81
C GLU A 61 -0.22 -4.06 -18.60
N HIS A 62 -0.65 -5.15 -19.23
CA HIS A 62 -1.95 -5.79 -18.96
C HIS A 62 -2.00 -6.48 -17.58
N GLY A 63 -0.86 -6.60 -16.91
CA GLY A 63 -0.73 -7.08 -15.54
C GLY A 63 -0.40 -8.56 -15.44
N SER A 64 -0.28 -9.04 -14.20
CA SER A 64 0.08 -10.42 -13.93
C SER A 64 -1.01 -11.40 -14.34
N ASP A 65 -0.58 -12.45 -15.02
CA ASP A 65 -1.33 -13.67 -15.25
C ASP A 65 -0.42 -14.86 -14.94
N LYS A 66 -0.95 -15.93 -14.35
CA LYS A 66 -0.11 -17.03 -13.83
C LYS A 66 0.65 -17.80 -14.92
N VAL A 67 0.27 -17.62 -16.18
CA VAL A 67 0.76 -18.43 -17.31
C VAL A 67 1.89 -17.72 -18.03
N TRP A 68 1.71 -16.43 -18.32
CA TRP A 68 2.55 -15.64 -19.19
C TRP A 68 3.31 -14.56 -18.43
N THR A 69 2.64 -13.79 -17.56
CA THR A 69 3.24 -12.65 -16.85
C THR A 69 3.29 -12.83 -15.34
N ARG A 70 4.46 -13.20 -14.82
CA ARG A 70 4.63 -13.49 -13.38
C ARG A 70 5.97 -13.01 -12.84
N ILE A 71 5.98 -12.71 -11.56
CA ILE A 71 7.22 -12.47 -10.80
C ILE A 71 7.96 -13.80 -10.67
N ILE A 72 9.20 -13.84 -11.13
CA ILE A 72 10.11 -15.00 -11.00
C ILE A 72 11.16 -14.77 -9.92
N GLN A 73 11.47 -13.51 -9.59
CA GLN A 73 12.27 -13.15 -8.42
C GLN A 73 11.59 -11.98 -7.70
N PRO A 74 11.26 -12.13 -6.41
CA PRO A 74 10.64 -11.06 -5.62
C PRO A 74 11.63 -9.91 -5.42
N ALA A 75 11.12 -8.78 -4.94
CA ALA A 75 11.97 -7.65 -4.60
C ALA A 75 12.92 -8.04 -3.47
N PRO A 76 14.20 -7.61 -3.51
CA PRO A 76 15.09 -7.80 -2.39
C PRO A 76 14.63 -6.93 -1.19
N PHE A 77 15.07 -7.30 0.01
CA PHE A 77 14.85 -6.46 1.18
C PHE A 77 15.76 -5.23 1.13
N HIS A 78 15.17 -4.04 1.26
CA HIS A 78 15.86 -2.76 1.24
C HIS A 78 15.82 -2.14 2.65
N PRO A 79 16.91 -2.20 3.45
CA PRO A 79 16.93 -1.71 4.83
C PRO A 79 16.76 -0.20 4.94
N ASP A 80 17.14 0.53 3.89
CA ASP A 80 17.09 2.00 3.84
C ASP A 80 15.93 2.53 2.99
N LEU A 81 14.98 1.66 2.61
CA LEU A 81 13.84 2.06 1.76
C LEU A 81 13.03 3.16 2.43
N THR A 82 13.08 4.37 1.88
CA THR A 82 12.30 5.49 2.40
C THR A 82 10.90 5.53 1.81
N THR A 83 10.02 6.31 2.45
CA THR A 83 8.67 6.56 1.91
C THR A 83 8.72 7.31 0.59
N ASN A 84 9.67 8.23 0.43
CA ASN A 84 9.85 8.98 -0.81
C ASN A 84 10.33 8.07 -1.94
N ASP A 85 11.27 7.15 -1.66
CA ASP A 85 11.72 6.16 -2.63
C ASP A 85 10.53 5.33 -3.11
N LEU A 86 9.69 4.84 -2.19
CA LEU A 86 8.52 4.05 -2.54
C LEU A 86 7.51 4.85 -3.40
N ILE A 87 7.24 6.11 -3.06
CA ILE A 87 6.38 7.01 -3.85
C ILE A 87 6.92 7.19 -5.27
N HIS A 88 8.24 7.33 -5.42
CA HIS A 88 8.90 7.43 -6.72
C HIS A 88 8.85 6.13 -7.51
N MET A 89 9.16 4.99 -6.88
CA MET A 89 9.13 3.67 -7.51
C MET A 89 7.72 3.29 -8.00
N LEU A 90 6.67 3.68 -7.26
CA LEU A 90 5.27 3.45 -7.65
C LEU A 90 4.73 4.51 -8.63
N SER A 91 5.54 5.49 -9.03
CA SER A 91 5.14 6.60 -9.93
C SER A 91 3.92 7.38 -9.44
N ILE A 92 3.81 7.59 -8.12
CA ILE A 92 2.66 8.28 -7.51
C ILE A 92 2.85 9.79 -7.63
N GLY A 93 2.00 10.43 -8.44
CA GLY A 93 2.05 11.87 -8.70
C GLY A 93 1.76 12.73 -7.46
N PRO A 94 2.15 14.03 -7.47
CA PRO A 94 1.96 14.94 -6.33
C PRO A 94 0.49 15.20 -5.98
N LYS A 95 -0.41 15.07 -6.97
CA LYS A 95 -1.86 15.25 -6.77
C LYS A 95 -2.53 14.05 -6.08
N ALA A 96 -1.88 12.89 -6.02
CA ALA A 96 -2.39 11.69 -5.38
C ALA A 96 -2.15 11.72 -3.85
N TRP A 97 -2.51 12.84 -3.22
CA TRP A 97 -2.23 13.11 -1.80
C TRP A 97 -2.80 12.03 -0.87
N ARG A 98 -3.98 11.48 -1.20
CA ARG A 98 -4.60 10.38 -0.43
C ARG A 98 -3.70 9.14 -0.36
N ILE A 99 -3.14 8.71 -1.49
CA ILE A 99 -2.25 7.55 -1.56
C ILE A 99 -0.94 7.87 -0.83
N ARG A 100 -0.39 9.08 -1.04
CA ARG A 100 0.86 9.51 -0.39
C ARG A 100 0.74 9.50 1.14
N ASN A 101 -0.33 10.07 1.69
CA ASN A 101 -0.58 10.08 3.13
C ASN A 101 -0.80 8.67 3.66
N ALA A 102 -1.56 7.84 2.94
CA ALA A 102 -1.78 6.45 3.32
C ALA A 102 -0.46 5.66 3.39
N ILE A 103 0.44 5.83 2.40
CA ILE A 103 1.77 5.21 2.43
C ILE A 103 2.56 5.68 3.65
N GLN A 104 2.61 6.99 3.93
CA GLN A 104 3.37 7.55 5.05
C GLN A 104 2.89 7.02 6.41
N ILE A 105 1.57 6.91 6.58
CA ILE A 105 0.94 6.58 7.86
C ILE A 105 0.91 5.06 8.08
N ILE A 106 0.49 4.30 7.06
CA ILE A 106 0.33 2.85 7.18
C ILE A 106 1.69 2.16 7.11
N LEU A 107 2.56 2.59 6.19
CA LEU A 107 3.90 2.02 5.97
C LEU A 107 4.97 2.85 6.68
N ASN A 108 4.73 3.15 7.96
CA ASN A 108 5.52 4.06 8.79
C ASN A 108 6.87 3.51 9.30
N ASN A 109 7.25 2.29 8.90
CA ASN A 109 8.57 1.71 9.20
C ASN A 109 9.10 0.93 7.99
N VAL A 110 10.37 0.52 8.05
CA VAL A 110 11.03 -0.15 6.92
C VAL A 110 10.47 -1.55 6.66
N GLU A 111 10.07 -2.25 7.71
CA GLU A 111 9.50 -3.60 7.64
C GLU A 111 8.17 -3.60 6.89
N ARG A 112 7.29 -2.63 7.20
CA ARG A 112 5.98 -2.48 6.55
C ARG A 112 6.12 -2.05 5.10
N ARG A 113 7.08 -1.17 4.77
CA ARG A 113 7.38 -0.79 3.39
C ARG A 113 7.86 -1.99 2.57
N ASN A 114 8.80 -2.77 3.08
CA ASN A 114 9.26 -3.99 2.41
C ASN A 114 8.15 -5.05 2.31
N ALA A 115 7.30 -5.20 3.35
CA ALA A 115 6.15 -6.09 3.30
C ALA A 115 5.15 -5.68 2.20
N PHE A 116 4.93 -4.38 2.01
CA PHE A 116 4.10 -3.86 0.92
C PHE A 116 4.69 -4.21 -0.45
N VAL A 117 5.99 -3.93 -0.65
CA VAL A 117 6.69 -4.21 -1.92
C VAL A 117 6.62 -5.70 -2.28
N ASN A 118 6.74 -6.58 -1.28
CA ASN A 118 6.66 -8.03 -1.49
C ASN A 118 5.25 -8.55 -1.79
N ARG A 119 4.20 -7.79 -1.45
CA ARG A 119 2.80 -8.21 -1.62
C ARG A 119 2.13 -7.59 -2.83
N ILE A 120 2.54 -6.38 -3.23
CA ILE A 120 1.99 -5.74 -4.42
C ILE A 120 2.44 -6.53 -5.66
N VAL A 121 1.49 -6.87 -6.53
CA VAL A 121 1.76 -7.57 -7.79
C VAL A 121 1.68 -6.55 -8.92
N ASN A 122 0.46 -6.12 -9.26
CA ASN A 122 0.22 -5.08 -10.25
C ASN A 122 0.28 -3.70 -9.59
N VAL A 123 0.99 -2.76 -10.21
CA VAL A 123 1.06 -1.39 -9.69
C VAL A 123 0.12 -0.48 -10.45
N ASN A 124 -1.02 -0.19 -9.82
CA ASN A 124 -1.97 0.83 -10.25
C ASN A 124 -2.63 1.43 -8.99
N ASP A 125 -3.27 2.58 -9.12
CA ASP A 125 -3.84 3.35 -8.01
C ASP A 125 -4.81 2.51 -7.15
N GLU A 126 -5.66 1.70 -7.78
CA GLU A 126 -6.63 0.84 -7.10
C GLU A 126 -5.95 -0.30 -6.35
N ALA A 127 -5.02 -1.02 -7.00
CA ALA A 127 -4.27 -2.11 -6.38
C ALA A 127 -3.42 -1.61 -5.19
N VAL A 128 -2.80 -0.44 -5.31
CA VAL A 128 -2.04 0.20 -4.24
C VAL A 128 -2.96 0.53 -3.06
N LEU A 129 -4.10 1.21 -3.29
CA LEU A 129 -5.04 1.55 -2.23
C LEU A 129 -5.62 0.32 -1.54
N ASN A 130 -6.08 -0.66 -2.32
CA ASN A 130 -6.65 -1.91 -1.78
C ASN A 130 -5.64 -2.63 -0.88
N LEU A 131 -4.38 -2.74 -1.32
CA LEU A 131 -3.34 -3.37 -0.50
C LEU A 131 -3.02 -2.56 0.76
N LEU A 132 -2.94 -1.23 0.67
CA LEU A 132 -2.71 -0.37 1.83
C LEU A 132 -3.80 -0.55 2.89
N TYR A 133 -5.08 -0.56 2.50
CA TYR A 133 -6.18 -0.75 3.46
C TYR A 133 -6.21 -2.15 4.06
N ASN A 134 -5.93 -3.19 3.27
CA ASN A 134 -5.79 -4.55 3.79
C ASN A 134 -4.66 -4.64 4.82
N MET A 135 -3.50 -4.07 4.52
CA MET A 135 -2.35 -4.06 5.42
C MET A 135 -2.62 -3.21 6.67
N LYS A 136 -3.30 -2.07 6.56
CA LYS A 136 -3.75 -1.26 7.72
C LYS A 136 -4.49 -2.13 8.72
N ASN A 137 -5.50 -2.87 8.25
CA ASN A 137 -6.33 -3.73 9.09
C ASN A 137 -5.53 -4.86 9.74
N GLU A 138 -4.61 -5.49 9.00
CA GLU A 138 -3.69 -6.48 9.56
C GLU A 138 -2.79 -5.90 10.65
N PHE A 139 -2.22 -4.72 10.41
CA PHE A 139 -1.33 -4.06 11.36
C PHE A 139 -2.08 -3.64 12.63
N LEU A 140 -3.29 -3.10 12.51
CA LEU A 140 -4.12 -2.79 13.67
C LEU A 140 -4.45 -4.03 14.51
N LYS A 141 -4.52 -5.21 13.90
CA LYS A 141 -4.81 -6.47 14.61
C LYS A 141 -3.58 -7.15 15.22
N ARG A 142 -2.41 -7.05 14.58
CA ARG A 142 -1.25 -7.91 14.89
C ARG A 142 0.04 -7.16 15.23
N ASP A 143 0.14 -5.90 14.81
CA ASP A 143 1.35 -5.07 14.93
C ASP A 143 0.96 -3.64 15.34
N GLN A 144 -0.02 -3.51 16.24
CA GLN A 144 -0.46 -2.21 16.69
C GLN A 144 0.63 -1.56 17.54
N LEU A 145 0.76 -0.23 17.45
CA LEU A 145 1.60 0.54 18.36
C LEU A 145 1.21 0.22 19.81
N SER A 146 2.18 -0.16 20.64
CA SER A 146 1.91 -0.50 22.05
C SER A 146 1.24 0.67 22.78
N ASN A 147 0.32 0.37 23.70
CA ASN A 147 -0.36 1.38 24.51
C ASN A 147 0.61 2.34 25.21
N GLN A 148 1.73 1.84 25.74
CA GLN A 148 2.72 2.69 26.41
C GLN A 148 3.31 3.73 25.44
N LYS A 149 3.86 3.27 24.30
CA LYS A 149 4.40 4.17 23.29
C LYS A 149 3.36 5.14 22.72
N PHE A 150 2.10 4.71 22.63
CA PHE A 150 0.99 5.60 22.26
C PHE A 150 0.78 6.70 23.30
N MET A 151 0.72 6.37 24.59
CA MET A 151 0.57 7.36 25.67
C MET A 151 1.74 8.34 25.69
N ASP A 152 2.97 7.85 25.53
CA ASP A 152 4.17 8.68 25.50
C ASP A 152 4.13 9.68 24.33
N LEU A 153 3.74 9.22 23.13
CA LEU A 153 3.55 10.09 21.97
C LEU A 153 2.40 11.07 22.19
N TYR A 154 1.28 10.63 22.77
CA TYR A 154 0.10 11.46 22.97
C TYR A 154 0.37 12.63 23.91
N ALA A 155 1.23 12.45 24.91
CA ALA A 155 1.63 13.51 25.83
C ALA A 155 2.45 14.64 25.15
N VAL A 156 3.16 14.33 24.05
CA VAL A 156 4.02 15.28 23.34
C VAL A 156 3.32 15.85 22.10
N ASN A 157 2.68 14.98 21.31
CA ASN A 157 2.02 15.31 20.06
C ASN A 157 0.79 14.42 19.85
N PRO A 158 -0.40 14.83 20.35
CA PRO A 158 -1.59 13.99 20.30
C PRO A 158 -2.11 13.76 18.87
N VAL A 159 -1.88 14.70 17.94
CA VAL A 159 -2.27 14.55 16.53
C VAL A 159 -1.46 13.43 15.87
N GLU A 160 -0.15 13.42 16.06
CA GLU A 160 0.72 12.35 15.55
C GLU A 160 0.45 11.02 16.24
N ALA A 161 0.23 11.04 17.55
CA ALA A 161 -0.10 9.84 18.32
C ALA A 161 -1.37 9.18 17.79
N LEU A 162 -2.45 9.95 17.60
CA LEU A 162 -3.69 9.45 17.02
C LEU A 162 -3.48 8.96 15.58
N SER A 163 -2.73 9.70 14.76
CA SER A 163 -2.45 9.30 13.38
C SER A 163 -1.78 7.94 13.29
N VAL A 164 -0.74 7.70 14.11
CA VAL A 164 0.00 6.45 14.11
C VAL A 164 -0.78 5.32 14.79
N TYR A 165 -1.56 5.62 15.83
CA TYR A 165 -2.31 4.62 16.59
C TYR A 165 -3.54 4.10 15.84
N PHE A 166 -4.22 4.97 15.09
CA PHE A 166 -5.35 4.61 14.24
C PHE A 166 -4.92 4.24 12.80
N LEU A 167 -3.68 4.54 12.42
CA LEU A 167 -3.18 4.45 11.04
C LEU A 167 -4.07 5.26 10.08
N GLU A 168 -4.40 6.48 10.48
CA GLU A 168 -5.27 7.43 9.76
C GLU A 168 -4.63 8.82 9.72
N SER A 169 -5.00 9.62 8.71
CA SER A 169 -4.56 11.01 8.63
C SER A 169 -5.39 11.83 9.59
N VAL A 170 -4.80 12.24 10.72
CA VAL A 170 -5.45 13.10 11.72
C VAL A 170 -4.88 14.49 11.58
N ASP A 171 -5.76 15.48 11.43
CA ASP A 171 -5.38 16.89 11.49
C ASP A 171 -5.80 17.52 12.82
N VAL A 172 -5.45 18.79 13.00
CA VAL A 172 -5.75 19.53 14.22
C VAL A 172 -7.27 19.65 14.45
N HIS A 173 -8.07 19.75 13.40
CA HIS A 173 -9.52 19.88 13.52
C HIS A 173 -10.15 18.58 14.02
N THR A 174 -9.78 17.44 13.43
CA THR A 174 -10.23 16.11 13.92
C THR A 174 -9.78 15.85 15.36
N TYR A 175 -8.60 16.33 15.74
CA TYR A 175 -8.16 16.26 17.13
C TYR A 175 -9.06 17.08 18.07
N TRP A 176 -9.47 18.29 17.68
CA TRP A 176 -10.41 19.09 18.48
C TRP A 176 -11.76 18.38 18.65
N GLU A 177 -12.32 17.84 17.58
CA GLU A 177 -13.56 17.04 17.64
C GLU A 177 -13.43 15.88 18.63
N TRP A 178 -12.30 15.16 18.58
CA TRP A 178 -12.00 14.11 19.56
C TRP A 178 -11.99 14.62 21.00
N THR A 179 -11.36 15.76 21.27
CA THR A 179 -11.33 16.32 22.62
C THR A 179 -12.69 16.82 23.09
N GLU A 180 -13.48 17.45 22.20
CA GLU A 180 -14.82 17.97 22.51
C GLU A 180 -15.81 16.84 22.79
N ALA A 181 -15.67 15.70 22.12
CA ALA A 181 -16.37 14.45 22.43
C ALA A 181 -15.93 13.81 23.78
N GLY A 182 -15.05 14.47 24.54
CA GLY A 182 -14.49 13.95 25.78
C GLY A 182 -13.51 12.80 25.55
N GLY A 183 -12.88 12.75 24.38
CA GLY A 183 -11.88 11.78 23.99
C GLY A 183 -10.55 11.96 24.72
N THR A 184 -9.91 10.84 25.09
CA THR A 184 -8.63 10.80 25.80
C THR A 184 -7.80 9.60 25.31
N TYR A 185 -6.50 9.58 25.54
CA TYR A 185 -5.69 8.40 25.22
C TYR A 185 -6.26 7.11 25.85
N SER A 186 -6.80 7.19 27.07
CA SER A 186 -7.42 6.05 27.77
C SER A 186 -8.64 5.51 27.01
N LYS A 187 -9.52 6.39 26.53
CA LYS A 187 -10.68 6.00 25.71
C LYS A 187 -10.24 5.38 24.38
N ALA A 188 -9.26 5.98 23.71
CA ALA A 188 -8.71 5.42 22.46
C ALA A 188 -8.16 4.00 22.67
N ILE A 189 -7.44 3.76 23.77
CA ILE A 189 -6.95 2.43 24.14
C ILE A 189 -8.13 1.47 24.39
N GLN A 190 -9.09 1.87 25.23
CA GLN A 190 -10.26 1.05 25.56
C GLN A 190 -11.04 0.66 24.29
N TYR A 191 -11.29 1.60 23.41
CA TYR A 191 -12.03 1.36 22.18
C TYR A 191 -11.28 0.43 21.22
N LYS A 192 -9.97 0.61 21.08
CA LYS A 192 -9.13 -0.29 20.26
C LYS A 192 -8.99 -1.70 20.85
N GLN A 193 -9.05 -1.86 22.17
CA GLN A 193 -9.09 -3.19 22.80
C GLN A 193 -10.38 -3.95 22.43
N VAL A 194 -11.51 -3.25 22.32
CA VAL A 194 -12.79 -3.85 21.92
C VAL A 194 -12.84 -4.11 20.42
N LYS A 195 -12.45 -3.11 19.61
CA LYS A 195 -12.45 -3.18 18.15
C LYS A 195 -11.13 -2.59 17.63
N PRO A 196 -10.09 -3.43 17.39
CA PRO A 196 -8.79 -2.94 16.92
C PRO A 196 -8.85 -2.15 15.61
N GLU A 197 -9.82 -2.47 14.75
CA GLU A 197 -10.02 -1.79 13.46
C GLU A 197 -10.88 -0.53 13.56
N MET A 198 -11.29 -0.10 14.76
CA MET A 198 -12.08 1.11 14.94
C MET A 198 -11.34 2.32 14.35
N THR A 199 -12.06 3.10 13.55
CA THR A 199 -11.56 4.36 12.98
C THR A 199 -11.62 5.48 14.02
N LEU A 200 -10.89 6.58 13.79
CA LEU A 200 -10.99 7.71 14.72
C LEU A 200 -12.39 8.35 14.69
N ALA A 201 -13.04 8.40 13.52
CA ALA A 201 -14.42 8.89 13.41
C ALA A 201 -15.40 8.06 14.24
N GLU A 202 -15.34 6.72 14.15
CA GLU A 202 -16.17 5.83 14.99
C GLU A 202 -15.85 6.01 16.48
N ALA A 203 -14.58 6.27 16.84
CA ALA A 203 -14.20 6.54 18.22
C ALA A 203 -14.78 7.87 18.73
N ILE A 204 -14.79 8.92 17.90
CA ILE A 204 -15.40 10.22 18.22
C ILE A 204 -16.89 10.04 18.46
N GLU A 205 -17.61 9.43 17.51
CA GLU A 205 -19.06 9.17 17.64
C GLU A 205 -19.38 8.41 18.94
N LYS A 206 -18.60 7.37 19.25
CA LYS A 206 -18.76 6.60 20.48
C LYS A 206 -18.51 7.45 21.74
N ALA A 207 -17.52 8.32 21.72
CA ALA A 207 -17.20 9.17 22.85
C ALA A 207 -18.29 10.22 23.10
N GLU A 208 -18.90 10.76 22.03
CA GLU A 208 -20.05 11.65 22.12
C GLU A 208 -21.28 10.97 22.71
N ASP A 209 -21.61 9.76 22.26
CA ASP A 209 -22.75 8.99 22.78
C ASP A 209 -22.57 8.71 24.29
N GLU A 210 -21.38 8.27 24.70
CA GLU A 210 -21.06 8.05 26.12
C GLU A 210 -21.13 9.34 26.94
N ALA A 211 -20.77 10.50 26.37
CA ALA A 211 -20.87 11.79 27.04
C ALA A 211 -22.34 12.22 27.22
N ARG A 212 -23.21 11.98 26.24
CA ARG A 212 -24.65 12.30 26.31
C ARG A 212 -25.39 11.40 27.30
N ASP A 213 -25.05 10.11 27.35
CA ASP A 213 -25.65 9.16 28.30
C ASP A 213 -25.34 9.55 29.76
N LEU A 214 -24.16 10.11 30.02
CA LEU A 214 -23.81 10.67 31.33
C LEU A 214 -24.62 11.92 31.69
N VAL A 215 -25.04 12.72 30.70
CA VAL A 215 -25.85 13.93 30.91
C VAL A 215 -27.33 13.59 31.10
N SER A 216 -27.85 12.53 30.48
CA SER A 216 -29.26 12.13 30.57
C SER A 216 -29.61 11.30 31.81
N GLY A 217 -28.63 10.88 32.61
CA GLY A 217 -28.80 10.02 33.78
C GLY A 217 -29.07 10.73 35.12
N TYR A 218 -29.37 12.03 35.11
CA TYR A 218 -29.66 12.85 36.30
C TYR A 218 -31.15 13.16 36.46
#